data_AF-A0A0B2U7G5-F1
#
_entry.id   AF-A0A0B2U7G5-F1
#
_cell.length_a   1.000
_cell.length_b   1.000
_cell.length_c   1.000
_cell.angle_alpha   90.00
_cell.angle_beta   90.00
_cell.angle_gamma   90.00
#
_symmetry.space_group_name_H-M   'P 1'
#
loop_
_entity.id
_entity.type
_entity.pdbx_description
1 polymer ?
#
loop_
_entity_poly.entity_id
_entity_poly.type
_entity_poly.pdbx_seq_one_letter_code
_entity_poly.pdbx_strand_id
1 'polypeptide(L)'
;MMIDIKINKLKYLSGTNIDKLCLYNFIFPNIKDGVLVVSNDYVELINSLDQSIEFLNKNLPRKIGYSDHIEFLINQANKIGVELPYYERKYFLKIEHELYSLINHINYNIRVKELTEPKYSIY
;
A
#
# COMPACT_ATOMS: atom_id res chain seq x y z
N MET A 1 -17.85 4.54 -6.49
CA MET A 1 -16.71 3.98 -7.27
C MET A 1 -16.16 2.76 -6.50
N MET A 2 -15.65 1.71 -7.16
CA MET A 2 -15.27 0.45 -6.46
C MET A 2 -14.19 0.60 -5.38
N ILE A 3 -13.38 1.66 -5.44
CA ILE A 3 -12.39 2.00 -4.40
C ILE A 3 -13.07 2.60 -3.16
N ASP A 4 -14.13 3.40 -3.31
CA ASP A 4 -14.85 4.03 -2.18
C ASP A 4 -15.45 2.99 -1.23
N ILE A 5 -15.97 1.89 -1.77
CA ILE A 5 -16.57 0.80 -0.98
C ILE A 5 -15.50 0.12 -0.11
N LYS A 6 -14.28 0.01 -0.62
CA LYS A 6 -13.16 -0.58 0.13
C LYS A 6 -12.65 0.40 1.18
N ILE A 7 -12.49 1.69 0.83
CA ILE A 7 -12.06 2.74 1.76
C ILE A 7 -13.01 2.87 2.95
N ASN A 8 -14.33 2.82 2.73
CA ASN A 8 -15.32 2.91 3.80
C ASN A 8 -15.34 1.69 4.74
N LYS A 9 -14.68 0.58 4.37
CA LYS A 9 -14.56 -0.63 5.20
C LYS A 9 -13.29 -0.66 6.05
N LEU A 10 -12.39 0.31 5.86
CA LEU A 10 -11.14 0.43 6.62
C LEU A 10 -11.48 0.88 8.05
N LYS A 11 -10.90 0.20 9.04
CA LYS A 11 -11.12 0.47 10.47
C LYS A 11 -9.95 1.23 11.08
N TYR A 12 -8.74 1.06 10.56
CA TYR A 12 -7.51 1.62 11.11
C TYR A 12 -6.92 2.70 10.21
N LEU A 13 -7.11 2.61 8.89
CA LEU A 13 -6.80 3.66 7.93
C LEU A 13 -8.05 4.49 7.67
N SER A 14 -8.08 5.74 8.15
CA SER A 14 -9.23 6.62 7.90
C SER A 14 -9.34 6.94 6.41
N GLY A 15 -10.56 6.91 5.87
CA GLY A 15 -10.81 7.33 4.48
C GLY A 15 -10.50 8.80 4.22
N THR A 16 -10.39 9.64 5.26
CA THR A 16 -9.92 11.03 5.17
C THR A 16 -8.43 11.14 4.87
N ASN A 17 -7.65 10.10 5.16
CA ASN A 17 -6.21 10.08 4.95
C ASN A 17 -5.83 9.61 3.54
N ILE A 18 -6.82 9.44 2.66
CA ILE A 18 -6.63 8.96 1.30
C ILE A 18 -7.09 10.04 0.35
N ASP A 19 -6.13 10.75 -0.24
CA ASP A 19 -6.38 11.61 -1.39
C ASP A 19 -6.60 10.73 -2.62
N LYS A 20 -7.89 10.47 -2.89
CA LYS A 20 -8.34 9.68 -4.03
C LYS A 20 -7.87 10.28 -5.35
N LEU A 21 -7.87 11.61 -5.48
CA LEU A 21 -7.49 12.25 -6.73
C LEU A 21 -5.99 12.04 -6.99
N CYS A 22 -5.17 12.19 -5.95
CA CYS A 22 -3.74 11.87 -6.02
C CYS A 22 -3.53 10.39 -6.41
N LEU A 23 -4.21 9.47 -5.73
CA LEU A 23 -4.13 8.03 -6.02
C LEU A 23 -4.51 7.70 -7.48
N TYR A 24 -5.62 8.24 -7.97
CA TYR A 24 -6.07 8.02 -9.35
C TYR A 24 -5.11 8.59 -10.37
N ASN A 25 -4.61 9.81 -10.15
CA ASN A 25 -3.65 10.44 -11.06
C ASN A 25 -2.29 9.72 -11.02
N PHE A 26 -1.91 9.15 -9.88
CA PHE A 26 -0.69 8.36 -9.77
C PHE A 26 -0.79 7.05 -10.55
N ILE A 27 -1.93 6.34 -10.45
CA ILE A 27 -2.17 5.10 -11.22
C ILE A 27 -2.35 5.41 -12.72
N PHE A 28 -3.12 6.44 -13.05
CA PHE A 28 -3.49 6.80 -14.43
C PHE A 28 -3.18 8.28 -14.72
N PRO A 29 -1.92 8.64 -14.96
CA PRO A 29 -1.52 10.05 -15.13
C PRO A 29 -2.19 10.73 -16.34
N ASN A 30 -2.49 9.96 -17.39
CA ASN A 30 -3.10 10.45 -18.63
C ASN A 30 -4.62 10.21 -18.69
N ILE A 31 -5.28 10.03 -17.54
CA ILE A 31 -6.73 9.77 -17.49
C ILE A 31 -7.56 10.93 -18.09
N LYS A 32 -7.03 12.16 -18.04
CA LYS A 32 -7.66 13.35 -18.63
C LYS A 32 -7.77 13.26 -20.16
N ASP A 33 -6.87 12.50 -20.79
CA ASP A 33 -6.86 12.27 -22.23
C ASP A 33 -7.64 10.98 -22.61
N GLY A 34 -8.33 10.37 -21.65
CA GLY A 34 -9.08 9.12 -21.85
C GLY A 34 -8.21 7.86 -21.87
N VAL A 35 -6.92 7.98 -21.55
CA VAL A 35 -5.96 6.87 -21.58
C VAL A 35 -5.94 6.16 -20.22
N LEU A 36 -6.45 4.92 -20.19
CA LEU A 36 -6.47 4.05 -19.02
C LEU A 36 -5.25 3.11 -18.99
N VAL A 37 -4.06 3.70 -19.05
CA VAL A 37 -2.78 2.96 -18.96
C VAL A 37 -2.19 3.19 -17.57
N VAL A 38 -1.89 2.08 -16.88
CA VAL A 38 -1.24 2.11 -15.57
C VAL A 38 0.16 2.72 -15.72
N SER A 39 0.52 3.65 -14.84
CA SER A 39 1.85 4.26 -14.83
C SER A 39 2.93 3.25 -14.47
N ASN A 40 4.12 3.43 -15.06
CA ASN A 40 5.29 2.66 -14.66
C ASN A 40 5.66 2.94 -13.20
N ASP A 41 5.49 4.18 -12.73
CA ASP A 41 5.72 4.59 -11.34
C ASP A 41 4.88 3.76 -10.35
N TYR A 42 3.62 3.46 -10.70
CA TYR A 42 2.79 2.58 -9.89
C TYR A 42 3.30 1.14 -9.88
N VAL A 43 3.70 0.62 -11.04
CA VAL A 43 4.29 -0.73 -11.12
C VAL A 43 5.59 -0.82 -10.32
N GLU A 44 6.45 0.19 -10.39
CA GLU A 44 7.69 0.28 -9.61
C GLU A 44 7.41 0.36 -8.10
N LEU A 45 6.38 1.09 -7.69
CA LEU A 45 5.94 1.15 -6.30
C LEU A 45 5.48 -0.22 -5.81
N ILE A 46 4.66 -0.94 -6.59
CA ILE A 46 4.23 -2.30 -6.24
C ILE A 46 5.43 -3.23 -6.09
N ASN A 47 6.39 -3.18 -7.03
CA ASN A 47 7.61 -3.98 -6.96
C ASN A 47 8.46 -3.64 -5.71
N SER A 48 8.54 -2.35 -5.36
CA SER A 48 9.29 -1.89 -4.18
C SER A 48 8.64 -2.37 -2.88
N LEU A 49 7.31 -2.31 -2.79
CA LEU A 49 6.56 -2.85 -1.66
C LEU A 49 6.79 -4.37 -1.52
N ASP A 50 6.70 -5.09 -2.62
CA ASP A 50 6.95 -6.54 -2.66
C ASP A 50 8.36 -6.91 -2.17
N GLN A 51 9.38 -6.19 -2.64
CA GLN A 51 10.75 -6.39 -2.20
C GLN A 51 10.92 -6.17 -0.69
N SER A 52 10.24 -5.15 -0.14
CA SER A 52 10.25 -4.90 1.30
C SER A 52 9.59 -6.04 2.08
N ILE A 53 8.45 -6.55 1.60
CA ILE A 53 7.76 -7.69 2.20
C ILE A 53 8.63 -8.95 2.13
N GLU A 54 9.26 -9.22 1.00
CA GLU A 54 10.18 -10.35 0.83
C GLU A 54 11.39 -10.25 1.76
N PHE A 55 11.96 -9.04 1.90
CA PHE A 55 13.06 -8.79 2.81
C PHE A 55 12.66 -9.10 4.25
N LEU A 56 11.50 -8.62 4.70
CA LEU A 56 11.00 -8.95 6.04
C LEU A 56 10.77 -10.46 6.21
N ASN A 57 10.15 -11.11 5.21
CA ASN A 57 9.88 -12.54 5.22
C ASN A 57 11.15 -13.39 5.35
N LYS A 58 12.26 -12.96 4.73
CA LYS A 58 13.56 -13.64 4.80
C LYS A 58 14.32 -13.38 6.10
N ASN A 59 14.09 -12.24 6.75
CA ASN A 59 14.85 -11.80 7.93
C ASN A 59 14.12 -12.01 9.28
N LEU A 60 12.88 -12.52 9.27
CA LEU A 60 12.19 -12.99 10.48
C LEU A 60 12.98 -14.15 11.13
N PRO A 61 13.21 -14.15 12.47
CA PRO A 61 12.47 -13.43 13.50
C PRO A 61 13.19 -12.20 14.07
N ARG A 62 14.30 -11.73 13.47
CA ARG A 62 15.04 -10.59 14.03
C ARG A 62 14.16 -9.33 13.92
N LYS A 63 13.89 -8.66 15.05
CA LYS A 63 13.19 -7.35 15.12
C LYS A 63 13.88 -6.23 14.31
N ILE A 64 15.04 -6.51 13.73
CA ILE A 64 15.90 -5.55 13.04
C ILE A 64 15.21 -5.17 11.73
N GLY A 65 15.05 -3.86 11.49
CA GLY A 65 14.54 -3.33 10.21
C GLY A 65 13.03 -3.10 10.13
N TYR A 66 12.24 -3.41 11.16
CA TYR A 66 10.79 -3.12 11.10
C TYR A 66 10.51 -1.61 11.19
N SER A 67 11.26 -0.87 12.01
CA SER A 67 11.13 0.60 12.04
C SER A 67 11.46 1.22 10.69
N ASP A 68 12.53 0.76 10.03
CA ASP A 68 12.90 1.19 8.68
C ASP A 68 11.81 0.84 7.66
N HIS A 69 11.17 -0.33 7.81
CA HIS A 69 10.03 -0.72 6.98
C HIS A 69 8.80 0.16 7.23
N ILE A 70 8.52 0.57 8.47
CA ILE A 70 7.44 1.52 8.78
C ILE A 70 7.70 2.84 8.05
N GLU A 71 8.91 3.40 8.17
CA GLU A 71 9.27 4.65 7.50
C GLU A 71 9.19 4.51 5.98
N PHE A 72 9.69 3.39 5.44
CA PHE A 72 9.57 3.08 4.03
C PHE A 72 8.11 3.05 3.56
N LEU A 73 7.23 2.36 4.29
CA LEU A 73 5.80 2.28 3.94
C LEU A 73 5.11 3.63 4.00
N ILE A 74 5.39 4.44 5.03
CA ILE A 74 4.87 5.81 5.12
C ILE A 74 5.29 6.62 3.89
N ASN A 75 6.57 6.54 3.51
CA ASN A 75 7.09 7.25 2.35
C ASN A 75 6.46 6.79 1.03
N GLN A 76 6.29 5.48 0.81
CA GLN A 76 5.64 4.98 -0.41
C GLN A 76 4.15 5.31 -0.44
N ALA A 77 3.45 5.20 0.69
CA ALA A 77 2.04 5.52 0.79
C ALA A 77 1.78 7.01 0.51
N ASN A 78 2.64 7.91 1.01
CA ASN A 78 2.53 9.34 0.72
C ASN A 78 2.65 9.66 -0.78
N LYS A 79 3.46 8.92 -1.55
CA LYS A 79 3.57 9.12 -3.01
C LYS A 79 2.26 8.89 -3.75
N ILE A 80 1.43 7.99 -3.23
CA ILE A 80 0.12 7.64 -3.81
C ILE A 80 -1.03 8.39 -3.14
N GLY A 81 -0.73 9.39 -2.32
CA GLY A 81 -1.74 10.19 -1.61
C GLY A 81 -2.38 9.48 -0.42
N VAL A 82 -1.70 8.51 0.19
CA VAL A 82 -2.17 7.82 1.39
C VAL A 82 -1.30 8.22 2.58
N GLU A 83 -1.88 8.97 3.51
CA GLU A 83 -1.20 9.41 4.73
C GLU A 83 -1.25 8.35 5.82
N LEU A 84 -0.10 7.77 6.13
CA LEU A 84 0.05 6.78 7.20
C LEU A 84 0.63 7.42 8.46
N PRO A 85 -0.02 7.27 9.62
CA PRO A 85 0.56 7.69 10.89
C PRO A 85 1.70 6.77 11.32
N TYR A 86 2.76 7.35 11.90
CA TYR A 86 3.83 6.59 12.53
C TYR A 86 3.37 6.02 13.87
N TYR A 87 3.42 4.69 14.01
CA TYR A 87 3.06 3.98 15.24
C TYR A 87 4.05 2.86 15.55
N GLU A 88 4.04 2.38 16.79
CA GLU A 88 4.77 1.16 17.13
C GLU A 88 4.28 -0.05 16.33
N ARG A 89 5.19 -0.99 16.06
CA ARG A 89 4.96 -2.21 15.27
C ARG A 89 3.61 -2.89 15.53
N LYS A 90 3.22 -3.07 16.79
CA LYS A 90 1.98 -3.77 17.17
C LYS A 90 0.74 -3.12 16.56
N TYR A 91 0.69 -1.79 16.57
CA TYR A 91 -0.42 -1.02 16.00
C TYR A 91 -0.27 -0.87 14.50
N PHE A 92 0.97 -0.67 14.04
CA PHE A 92 1.26 -0.48 12.63
C PHE A 92 0.94 -1.71 11.77
N LEU A 93 1.11 -2.94 12.28
CA LEU A 93 0.72 -4.19 11.59
C LEU A 93 -0.74 -4.18 11.11
N LYS A 94 -1.65 -3.57 11.88
CA LYS A 94 -3.07 -3.49 11.52
C LYS A 94 -3.31 -2.53 10.35
N ILE A 95 -2.61 -1.38 10.38
CA ILE A 95 -2.67 -0.36 9.34
C ILE A 95 -2.03 -0.89 8.05
N GLU A 96 -0.88 -1.54 8.17
CA GLU A 96 -0.20 -2.19 7.06
C GLU A 96 -1.09 -3.24 6.38
N HIS A 97 -1.73 -4.12 7.15
CA HIS A 97 -2.63 -5.11 6.59
C HIS A 97 -3.79 -4.45 5.81
N GLU A 98 -4.34 -3.36 6.32
CA GLU A 98 -5.38 -2.60 5.63
C GLU A 98 -4.87 -1.92 4.35
N LEU A 99 -3.68 -1.33 4.39
CA LEU A 99 -3.01 -0.75 3.23
C LEU A 99 -2.80 -1.79 2.13
N TYR A 100 -2.24 -2.95 2.46
CA TYR A 100 -2.04 -4.02 1.49
C TYR A 100 -3.36 -4.57 0.96
N SER A 101 -4.38 -4.69 1.81
CA SER A 101 -5.72 -5.10 1.36
C SER A 101 -6.36 -4.08 0.41
N LEU A 102 -6.10 -2.79 0.61
CA LEU A 102 -6.53 -1.73 -0.32
C LEU A 102 -5.76 -1.81 -1.63
N ILE A 103 -4.43 -1.91 -1.59
CA ILE A 103 -3.58 -2.00 -2.78
C ILE A 103 -3.92 -3.24 -3.60
N ASN A 104 -4.08 -4.40 -2.97
CA ASN A 104 -4.45 -5.63 -3.69
C ASN A 104 -5.84 -5.52 -4.32
N HIS A 105 -6.80 -4.88 -3.64
CA HIS A 105 -8.10 -4.58 -4.24
C HIS A 105 -7.95 -3.69 -5.48
N ILE A 106 -7.10 -2.67 -5.44
CA ILE A 106 -6.81 -1.83 -6.60
C ILE A 106 -6.16 -2.66 -7.72
N ASN A 107 -5.07 -3.37 -7.41
CA ASN A 107 -4.30 -4.20 -8.34
C ASN A 107 -5.18 -5.21 -9.07
N TYR A 108 -6.08 -5.87 -8.35
CA TYR A 108 -7.06 -6.79 -8.93
C TYR A 108 -7.95 -6.10 -9.98
N ASN A 109 -8.44 -4.89 -9.70
CA ASN A 109 -9.32 -4.15 -10.61
C ASN A 109 -8.59 -3.65 -11.86
N ILE A 110 -7.30 -3.33 -11.76
CA ILE A 110 -6.49 -2.79 -12.85
C ILE A 110 -5.54 -3.83 -13.47
N ARG A 111 -5.65 -5.10 -13.06
CA ARG A 111 -4.85 -6.25 -13.52
C ARG A 111 -3.33 -6.07 -13.32
N VAL A 112 -2.93 -5.49 -12.21
CA VAL A 112 -1.55 -5.44 -11.73
C VAL A 112 -1.31 -6.60 -10.76
N LYS A 113 -0.05 -7.05 -10.63
CA LYS A 113 0.35 -8.10 -9.68
C LYS A 113 -0.10 -7.77 -8.26
N GLU A 114 -0.66 -8.74 -7.55
CA GLU A 114 -0.95 -8.60 -6.11
C GLU A 114 0.34 -8.64 -5.28
N LEU A 115 0.34 -7.93 -4.15
CA LEU A 115 1.43 -7.97 -3.19
C LEU A 115 1.55 -9.34 -2.55
N THR A 116 2.80 -9.74 -2.33
CA THR A 116 3.20 -10.94 -1.60
C THR A 116 2.65 -10.88 -0.19
N GLU A 117 2.17 -12.02 0.33
CA GLU A 117 1.66 -12.07 1.69
C GLU A 117 2.81 -11.94 2.71
N PRO A 118 2.72 -11.00 3.66
CA PRO A 118 3.71 -10.90 4.71
C PRO A 118 3.51 -12.05 5.72
N LYS A 119 4.54 -12.87 5.90
CA LYS A 119 4.58 -14.05 6.79
C LYS A 119 4.83 -13.65 8.24
N TYR A 120 4.26 -12.53 8.68
CA TYR A 120 4.33 -12.15 10.09
C TYR A 120 3.93 -13.35 10.92
N SER A 121 4.81 -13.79 11.81
CA SER A 121 4.53 -14.91 12.71
C SER A 121 3.18 -14.61 13.35
N ILE A 122 2.19 -15.39 12.92
CA ILE A 122 0.85 -15.41 13.49
C ILE A 122 1.09 -15.67 14.97
N TYR A 123 0.78 -14.68 15.80
CA TYR A 123 0.58 -14.94 17.22
C TYR A 123 -0.78 -15.63 17.36
#